data_AF-A0A0F4V6G5-F1
#
_entry.id   AF-A0A0F4V6G5-F1
#
_cell.length_a   1.000
_cell.length_b   1.000
_cell.length_c   1.000
_cell.angle_alpha   90.00
_cell.angle_beta   90.00
_cell.angle_gamma   90.00
#
_symmetry.space_group_name_H-M   'P 1'
#
loop_
_entity.id
_entity.type
_entity.pdbx_description
1 polymer ?
#
loop_
_entity_poly.entity_id
_entity_poly.type
_entity_poly.pdbx_seq_one_letter_code
_entity_poly.pdbx_strand_id
1 'polypeptide(L)'
;MKDFSINVNVTPSLRGPTLKVAHVTQKKESANICIFQGVGLLYQLVDELVYQQPQYGQVAAVFFISRLPMLGFQEETGQILLSAHNWGTRMRSAWYLLNKNHQTIAQELDYKSYQNFWTTLEFCKPGWSAEVEKWMLDDDSTEVHVEFMRAN
;
A
#
# COMPACT_ATOMS: atom_id res chain seq x y z
N MET A 1 -1.16 -22.43 -11.11
CA MET A 1 -1.79 -21.19 -11.62
C MET A 1 -1.41 -20.08 -10.66
N LYS A 2 -1.08 -18.87 -11.12
CA LYS A 2 -0.96 -17.73 -10.19
C LYS A 2 -2.39 -17.36 -9.79
N ASP A 3 -2.69 -17.40 -8.49
CA ASP A 3 -4.03 -17.12 -7.95
C ASP A 3 -4.45 -15.64 -8.13
N PHE A 4 -3.52 -14.81 -8.57
CA PHE A 4 -3.66 -13.38 -8.81
C PHE A 4 -2.81 -12.96 -10.01
N SER A 5 -3.36 -12.10 -10.87
CA SER A 5 -2.63 -11.48 -11.99
C SER A 5 -3.10 -10.04 -12.18
N ILE A 6 -2.17 -9.18 -12.59
CA ILE A 6 -2.42 -7.76 -12.86
C ILE A 6 -2.05 -7.47 -14.32
N ASN A 7 -2.92 -6.73 -14.99
CA ASN A 7 -2.67 -6.11 -16.28
C ASN A 7 -2.73 -4.60 -16.11
N VAL A 8 -1.62 -3.92 -16.43
CA VAL A 8 -1.56 -2.46 -16.37
C VAL A 8 -1.21 -1.89 -17.73
N ASN A 9 -2.04 -0.96 -18.22
CA ASN A 9 -1.82 -0.27 -19.47
C ASN A 9 -1.92 1.25 -19.26
N VAL A 10 -0.96 1.99 -19.82
CA VAL A 10 -1.01 3.45 -19.85
C VAL A 10 -1.52 3.88 -21.22
N THR A 11 -2.63 4.61 -21.25
CA THR A 11 -3.19 5.16 -22.49
C THR A 11 -3.01 6.68 -22.53
N PRO A 12 -2.44 7.25 -23.60
CA PRO A 12 -2.42 8.69 -23.79
C PRO A 12 -3.85 9.26 -23.81
N SER A 13 -4.05 10.43 -23.21
CA SER A 13 -5.31 11.17 -23.28
C SER A 13 -5.06 12.67 -23.39
N LEU A 14 -6.09 13.43 -23.79
CA LEU A 14 -6.06 14.89 -23.87
C LEU A 14 -5.73 15.58 -22.53
N ARG A 15 -5.89 14.88 -21.40
CA ARG A 15 -5.60 15.40 -20.04
C ARG A 15 -4.31 14.82 -19.46
N GLY A 16 -3.51 14.13 -20.27
CA GLY A 16 -2.31 13.41 -19.85
C GLY A 16 -2.48 11.88 -19.85
N PRO A 17 -1.43 11.11 -19.54
CA PRO A 17 -1.49 9.66 -19.49
C PRO A 17 -2.51 9.18 -18.46
N THR A 18 -3.40 8.27 -18.87
CA THR A 18 -4.39 7.63 -17.99
C THR A 18 -3.98 6.19 -17.74
N LEU A 19 -3.99 5.79 -16.46
CA LEU A 19 -3.73 4.42 -16.08
C LEU A 19 -5.01 3.57 -16.16
N LYS A 20 -4.96 2.48 -16.93
CA LYS A 20 -5.96 1.43 -16.92
C LYS A 20 -5.38 0.21 -16.22
N VAL A 21 -5.98 -0.16 -15.10
CA VAL A 21 -5.63 -1.34 -14.31
C VAL A 21 -6.76 -2.35 -14.39
N ALA A 22 -6.41 -3.62 -14.55
CA ALA A 22 -7.31 -4.73 -14.35
C ALA A 22 -6.55 -5.82 -13.59
N HIS A 23 -7.22 -6.48 -12.66
CA HIS A 23 -6.67 -7.65 -11.98
C HIS A 23 -7.68 -8.79 -11.98
N VAL A 24 -7.16 -10.00 -11.89
CA VAL A 24 -7.96 -11.23 -11.81
C VAL A 24 -7.47 -12.01 -10.62
N THR A 25 -8.40 -12.42 -9.76
CA THR A 25 -8.16 -13.35 -8.65
C THR A 25 -9.09 -14.56 -8.77
N GLN A 26 -8.64 -15.71 -8.28
CA GLN A 26 -9.49 -16.90 -8.13
C GLN A 26 -10.35 -16.88 -6.86
N LYS A 27 -9.95 -16.06 -5.87
CA LYS A 27 -10.65 -15.91 -4.60
C LYS A 27 -11.64 -14.75 -4.64
N LYS A 28 -12.47 -14.63 -3.61
CA LYS A 28 -13.35 -13.46 -3.46
C LYS A 28 -12.54 -12.20 -3.27
N GLU A 29 -13.05 -11.10 -3.82
CA GLU A 29 -12.42 -9.79 -3.78
C GLU A 29 -12.50 -9.17 -2.37
N SER A 30 -11.39 -9.19 -1.64
CA SER A 30 -11.33 -8.64 -0.28
C SER A 30 -11.20 -7.12 -0.26
N ALA A 31 -10.67 -6.51 -1.33
CA ALA A 31 -10.54 -5.05 -1.44
C ALA A 31 -11.88 -4.33 -1.44
N ASN A 32 -12.97 -5.02 -1.81
CA ASN A 32 -14.33 -4.47 -1.81
C ASN A 32 -14.94 -4.36 -0.41
N ILE A 33 -14.42 -5.08 0.58
CA ILE A 33 -15.00 -5.17 1.92
C ILE A 33 -14.00 -4.85 3.04
N CYS A 34 -12.72 -4.71 2.72
CA CYS A 34 -11.67 -4.38 3.68
C CYS A 34 -10.73 -3.33 3.10
N ILE A 35 -10.73 -2.15 3.72
CA ILE A 35 -9.89 -1.01 3.34
C ILE A 35 -8.40 -1.38 3.35
N PHE A 36 -7.97 -2.15 4.35
CA PHE A 36 -6.59 -2.63 4.46
C PHE A 36 -6.17 -3.42 3.21
N GLN A 37 -7.05 -4.30 2.73
CA GLN A 37 -6.81 -5.08 1.52
C GLN A 37 -6.87 -4.20 0.26
N GLY A 38 -7.73 -3.18 0.25
CA GLY A 38 -7.75 -2.16 -0.81
C GLY A 38 -6.42 -1.43 -0.95
N VAL A 39 -5.79 -1.04 0.17
CA VAL A 39 -4.44 -0.43 0.14
C VAL A 39 -3.39 -1.42 -0.36
N GLY A 40 -3.43 -2.68 0.10
CA GLY A 40 -2.55 -3.74 -0.40
C GLY A 40 -2.65 -3.92 -1.92
N LEU A 41 -3.87 -3.93 -2.47
CA LEU A 41 -4.11 -3.99 -3.92
C LEU A 41 -3.51 -2.78 -4.64
N LEU A 42 -3.67 -1.56 -4.13
CA LEU A 42 -3.09 -0.37 -4.76
C LEU A 42 -1.57 -0.46 -4.85
N TYR A 43 -0.88 -0.98 -3.83
CA TYR A 43 0.56 -1.21 -3.90
C TYR A 43 0.93 -2.24 -4.98
N GLN A 44 0.20 -3.36 -5.05
CA GLN A 44 0.45 -4.38 -6.09
C GLN A 44 0.33 -3.77 -7.49
N LEU A 45 -0.70 -2.96 -7.73
CA LEU A 45 -0.93 -2.32 -9.03
C LEU A 45 0.18 -1.33 -9.42
N VAL A 46 0.65 -0.53 -8.46
CA VAL A 46 1.72 0.45 -8.68
C VAL A 46 3.06 -0.24 -8.88
N ASP A 47 3.38 -1.24 -8.06
CA ASP A 47 4.63 -2.00 -8.20
C ASP A 47 4.67 -2.72 -9.56
N GLU A 48 3.57 -3.33 -10.00
CA GLU A 48 3.49 -3.96 -11.32
C GLU A 48 3.66 -2.94 -12.46
N LEU A 49 3.04 -1.77 -12.36
CA LEU A 49 3.21 -0.71 -13.35
C LEU A 49 4.66 -0.25 -13.46
N VAL A 50 5.29 0.03 -12.31
CA VAL A 50 6.67 0.52 -12.26
C VAL A 50 7.64 -0.57 -12.73
N TYR A 51 7.35 -1.84 -12.41
CA TYR A 51 8.13 -2.97 -12.90
C TYR A 51 8.06 -3.11 -14.42
N GLN A 52 6.86 -3.04 -15.01
CA GLN A 52 6.67 -3.18 -16.45
C GLN A 52 7.10 -1.93 -17.24
N GLN A 53 6.89 -0.73 -16.68
CA GLN A 53 7.05 0.54 -17.36
C GLN A 53 7.63 1.61 -16.41
N PRO A 54 8.93 1.53 -16.06
CA PRO A 54 9.56 2.39 -15.05
C PRO A 54 9.41 3.90 -15.30
N GLN A 55 9.32 4.31 -16.56
CA GLN A 55 9.12 5.71 -16.97
C GLN A 55 7.80 6.33 -16.46
N TYR A 56 6.85 5.49 -16.02
CA TYR A 56 5.56 5.94 -15.49
C TYR A 56 5.49 5.97 -13.95
N GLY A 57 6.62 5.93 -13.24
CA GLY A 57 6.64 5.99 -11.77
C GLY A 57 5.85 7.15 -11.16
N GLN A 58 5.96 8.36 -11.73
CA GLN A 58 5.17 9.50 -11.26
C GLN A 58 3.66 9.33 -11.53
N VAL A 59 3.29 8.74 -12.67
CA VAL A 59 1.89 8.43 -12.99
C VAL A 59 1.34 7.38 -12.03
N ALA A 60 2.15 6.41 -11.62
CA ALA A 60 1.81 5.41 -10.63
C ALA A 60 1.52 6.05 -9.26
N ALA A 61 2.38 6.96 -8.82
CA ALA A 61 2.20 7.69 -7.56
C ALA A 61 0.92 8.55 -7.57
N VAL A 62 0.68 9.31 -8.64
CA VAL A 62 -0.55 10.09 -8.80
C VAL A 62 -1.78 9.19 -8.82
N PHE A 63 -1.72 8.05 -9.52
CA PHE A 63 -2.79 7.07 -9.50
C PHE A 63 -3.07 6.56 -8.09
N PHE A 64 -2.04 6.16 -7.33
CA PHE A 64 -2.17 5.69 -5.96
C PHE A 64 -2.91 6.71 -5.09
N ILE A 65 -2.42 7.96 -5.06
CA ILE A 65 -2.98 9.05 -4.26
C ILE A 65 -4.44 9.31 -4.65
N SER A 66 -4.76 9.33 -5.95
CA SER A 66 -6.12 9.59 -6.44
C SER A 66 -7.16 8.54 -6.00
N ARG A 67 -6.72 7.34 -5.58
CA ARG A 67 -7.60 6.25 -5.14
C ARG A 67 -7.83 6.22 -3.63
N LEU A 68 -6.95 6.84 -2.85
CA LEU A 68 -7.05 6.85 -1.38
C LEU A 68 -8.35 7.47 -0.84
N PRO A 69 -8.91 8.54 -1.42
CA PRO A 69 -10.21 9.07 -0.97
C PRO A 69 -11.35 8.05 -1.09
N MET A 70 -11.32 7.16 -2.09
CA MET A 70 -12.32 6.09 -2.23
C MET A 70 -12.22 5.05 -1.11
N LEU A 71 -11.08 4.97 -0.44
CA LEU A 71 -10.79 4.12 0.70
C LEU A 71 -10.97 4.86 2.05
N GLY A 72 -11.45 6.11 2.03
CA GLY A 72 -11.68 6.91 3.24
C GLY A 72 -10.44 7.62 3.79
N PHE A 73 -9.33 7.64 3.05
CA PHE A 73 -8.11 8.36 3.45
C PHE A 73 -8.07 9.76 2.87
N GLN A 74 -7.38 10.66 3.57
CA GLN A 74 -7.09 12.00 3.06
C GLN A 74 -5.87 11.97 2.13
N GLU A 75 -5.70 12.99 1.31
CA GLU A 75 -4.61 13.05 0.33
C GLU A 75 -3.22 13.06 1.01
N GLU A 76 -3.11 13.72 2.16
CA GLU A 76 -1.88 13.82 2.96
C GLU A 76 -1.42 12.44 3.44
N THR A 77 -2.37 11.51 3.66
CA THR A 77 -2.06 10.12 4.01
C THR A 77 -1.32 9.39 2.87
N GLY A 78 -1.52 9.82 1.63
CA GLY A 78 -0.86 9.22 0.46
C GLY A 78 0.65 9.38 0.47
N GLN A 79 1.16 10.51 0.96
CA GLN A 79 2.61 10.72 1.06
C GLN A 79 3.24 9.80 2.12
N ILE A 80 2.56 9.59 3.24
CA ILE A 80 3.00 8.66 4.30
C ILE A 80 3.06 7.22 3.78
N LEU A 81 2.06 6.82 2.98
CA LEU A 81 2.03 5.49 2.38
C LEU A 81 3.13 5.34 1.32
N LEU A 82 3.30 6.33 0.44
CA LEU A 82 4.31 6.26 -0.63
C LEU A 82 5.76 6.34 -0.13
N SER A 83 6.02 6.92 1.04
CA SER A 83 7.37 6.95 1.62
C SER A 83 7.84 5.56 2.11
N ALA A 84 6.94 4.59 2.24
CA ALA A 84 7.29 3.25 2.70
C ALA A 84 8.01 2.43 1.60
N HIS A 85 9.30 2.20 1.80
CA HIS A 85 10.21 1.61 0.81
C HIS A 85 10.11 0.08 0.64
N ASN A 86 9.47 -0.64 1.57
CA ASN A 86 9.35 -2.10 1.46
C ASN A 86 7.97 -2.58 1.93
N TRP A 87 7.61 -3.82 1.59
CA TRP A 87 6.30 -4.38 1.91
C TRP A 87 6.00 -4.46 3.41
N GLY A 88 7.02 -4.62 4.25
CA GLY A 88 6.86 -4.62 5.70
C GLY A 88 6.46 -3.24 6.23
N THR A 89 7.21 -2.19 5.88
CA THR A 89 6.88 -0.82 6.28
C THR A 89 5.56 -0.36 5.68
N ARG A 90 5.27 -0.72 4.42
CA ARG A 90 3.96 -0.43 3.79
C ARG A 90 2.80 -1.05 4.56
N MET A 91 2.94 -2.30 4.99
CA MET A 91 1.93 -3.00 5.77
C MET A 91 1.72 -2.35 7.13
N ARG A 92 2.80 -2.01 7.84
CA ARG A 92 2.74 -1.35 9.16
C ARG A 92 2.15 0.06 9.06
N SER A 93 2.60 0.88 8.10
CA SER A 93 2.05 2.22 7.87
C SER A 93 0.55 2.15 7.55
N ALA A 94 0.15 1.28 6.63
CA ALA A 94 -1.26 1.10 6.30
C ALA A 94 -2.08 0.61 7.51
N TRP A 95 -1.52 -0.28 8.34
CA TRP A 95 -2.18 -0.77 9.54
C TRP A 95 -2.38 0.32 10.58
N TYR A 96 -1.35 1.13 10.82
CA TYR A 96 -1.37 2.23 11.79
C TYR A 96 -2.41 3.29 11.45
N LEU A 97 -2.59 3.59 10.16
CA LEU A 97 -3.55 4.58 9.68
C LEU A 97 -5.01 4.13 9.79
N LEU A 98 -5.26 2.85 10.07
CA LEU A 98 -6.61 2.32 10.25
C LEU A 98 -7.08 2.47 11.69
N ASN A 99 -8.38 2.74 11.84
CA ASN A 99 -9.04 2.58 13.13
C ASN A 99 -9.19 1.10 13.51
N LYS A 100 -9.48 0.85 14.79
CA LYS A 100 -9.63 -0.51 15.34
C LYS A 100 -10.67 -1.36 14.61
N ASN A 101 -11.78 -0.78 14.16
CA ASN A 101 -12.82 -1.52 13.44
C ASN A 101 -12.28 -2.08 12.11
N HIS A 102 -11.58 -1.28 11.33
CA HIS A 102 -11.00 -1.74 10.06
C HIS A 102 -9.86 -2.75 10.27
N GLN A 103 -9.09 -2.60 11.35
CA GLN A 103 -8.09 -3.60 11.76
C GLN A 103 -8.75 -4.95 12.10
N THR A 104 -9.82 -4.94 12.90
CA THR A 104 -10.59 -6.14 13.23
C THR A 104 -11.16 -6.80 11.98
N ILE A 105 -11.78 -6.04 11.06
CA ILE A 105 -12.27 -6.57 9.78
C ILE A 105 -11.14 -7.26 9.01
N ALA A 106 -9.95 -6.64 8.93
CA ALA A 106 -8.82 -7.23 8.24
C ALA A 106 -8.35 -8.55 8.87
N GLN A 107 -8.41 -8.68 10.19
CA GLN A 107 -8.02 -9.89 10.93
C GLN A 107 -9.06 -11.02 10.87
N GLU A 108 -10.35 -10.68 10.83
CA GLU A 108 -11.44 -11.65 10.86
C GLU A 108 -11.79 -12.21 9.47
N LEU A 109 -11.23 -11.64 8.40
CA LEU A 109 -11.43 -12.14 7.04
C LEU A 109 -10.90 -13.56 6.85
N ASP A 110 -11.72 -14.43 6.28
CA ASP A 110 -11.29 -15.77 5.87
C ASP A 110 -10.45 -15.72 4.58
N TYR A 111 -9.13 -15.63 4.72
CA TYR A 111 -8.19 -15.62 3.60
C TYR A 111 -8.05 -16.97 2.87
N LYS A 112 -8.78 -18.02 3.29
CA LYS A 112 -8.99 -19.20 2.43
C LYS A 112 -9.98 -18.87 1.31
N SER A 113 -11.01 -18.09 1.62
CA SER A 113 -12.07 -17.67 0.69
C SER A 113 -11.78 -16.35 -0.01
N TYR A 114 -11.11 -15.42 0.68
CA TYR A 114 -10.81 -14.06 0.22
C TYR A 114 -9.35 -13.90 -0.20
N GLN A 115 -9.09 -13.09 -1.23
CA GLN A 115 -7.73 -12.78 -1.67
C GLN A 115 -6.97 -11.98 -0.61
N ASN A 116 -5.71 -12.32 -0.37
CA ASN A 116 -4.78 -11.45 0.36
C ASN A 116 -3.94 -10.68 -0.66
N PHE A 117 -3.92 -9.34 -0.58
CA PHE A 117 -3.09 -8.51 -1.45
C PHE A 117 -1.76 -8.09 -0.83
N TRP A 118 -1.56 -8.43 0.45
CA TRP A 118 -0.27 -8.31 1.10
C TRP A 118 0.63 -9.50 0.78
N THR A 119 1.94 -9.32 0.92
CA THR A 119 2.93 -10.40 0.68
C THR A 119 2.86 -11.52 1.71
N THR A 120 2.29 -11.26 2.89
CA THR A 120 2.17 -12.20 4.01
C THR A 120 0.85 -12.01 4.76
N LEU A 121 0.56 -12.92 5.69
CA LEU A 121 -0.55 -12.82 6.66
C LEU A 121 -0.06 -12.43 8.07
N GLU A 122 1.09 -11.75 8.18
CA GLU A 122 1.65 -11.35 9.48
C GLU A 122 0.65 -10.52 10.31
N PHE A 123 -0.14 -9.67 9.64
CA PHE A 123 -1.18 -8.85 10.28
C PHE A 123 -2.30 -9.65 10.97
N CYS A 124 -2.43 -10.95 10.67
CA CYS A 124 -3.36 -11.85 11.34
C CYS A 124 -2.79 -12.45 12.65
N LYS A 125 -1.48 -12.28 12.92
CA LYS A 125 -0.86 -12.87 14.10
C LYS A 125 -1.29 -12.15 15.39
N PRO A 126 -1.46 -12.88 16.50
CA PRO A 126 -1.64 -12.27 17.81
C PRO A 126 -0.50 -11.29 18.11
N GLY A 127 -0.83 -10.11 18.62
CA GLY A 127 0.15 -9.09 19.00
C GLY A 127 0.60 -8.17 17.85
N TRP A 128 0.15 -8.39 16.61
CA TRP A 128 0.52 -7.53 15.48
C TRP A 128 0.23 -6.04 15.74
N SER A 129 -0.95 -5.68 16.24
CA SER A 129 -1.27 -4.27 16.53
C SER A 129 -0.31 -3.65 17.55
N ALA A 130 0.07 -4.41 18.59
CA ALA A 130 1.03 -3.94 19.59
C ALA A 130 2.45 -3.82 19.00
N GLU A 131 2.83 -4.71 18.06
CA GLU A 131 4.09 -4.59 17.31
C GLU A 131 4.10 -3.32 16.46
N VAL A 132 3.01 -3.02 15.74
CA VAL A 132 2.92 -1.81 14.91
C VAL A 132 2.92 -0.54 15.76
N GLU A 133 2.19 -0.53 16.87
CA GLU A 133 2.20 0.59 17.82
C GLU A 133 3.61 0.82 18.37
N LYS A 134 4.30 -0.25 18.77
CA LYS A 134 5.69 -0.16 19.24
C LYS A 134 6.62 0.35 18.13
N TRP A 135 6.50 -0.16 16.91
CA TRP A 135 7.30 0.28 15.77
C TRP A 135 7.14 1.78 15.47
N MET A 136 5.94 2.34 15.64
CA MET A 136 5.72 3.78 15.48
C MET A 136 6.29 4.63 16.62
N LEU A 137 6.40 4.06 17.83
CA LEU A 137 6.96 4.74 19.00
C LEU A 137 8.48 4.59 19.08
N ASP A 138 9.03 3.53 18.49
CA ASP A 138 10.47 3.24 18.40
C ASP A 138 11.15 4.04 17.26
N ASP A 139 10.50 5.08 16.70
CA ASP A 139 11.13 6.06 15.81
C ASP A 139 12.11 6.93 16.62
N ASP A 140 13.19 6.29 17.05
CA ASP A 140 14.30 6.89 17.76
C ASP A 140 15.06 7.81 16.80
N SER A 141 15.15 9.05 17.24
CA SER A 141 16.07 10.14 16.89
C SER A 141 17.49 9.73 16.47
N THR A 142 17.60 9.01 15.36
CA THR A 142 18.85 8.84 14.60
C THR A 142 18.71 9.51 13.24
N GLU A 143 18.20 10.74 13.24
CA GLU A 143 18.67 11.72 12.27
C GLU A 143 20.17 11.85 12.46
N VAL A 144 20.90 11.29 11.50
CA VAL A 144 22.32 11.48 11.31
C VAL A 144 22.61 12.97 11.46
N HIS A 145 23.39 13.34 12.48
CA HIS A 145 24.07 14.63 12.52
C HIS A 145 24.90 14.72 11.23
N VAL A 146 24.34 15.35 10.19
CA VAL A 146 25.12 15.83 9.07
C VAL A 146 25.90 17.01 9.63
N GLU A 147 27.12 16.75 10.11
CA GLU A 147 28.11 17.80 10.28
C GLU A 147 28.18 18.57 8.96
N PHE A 148 27.68 19.81 8.97
CA PHE A 148 28.04 20.79 7.96
C PHE A 148 29.54 21.00 8.05
N MET A 149 30.31 20.19 7.31
CA MET A 149 31.66 20.56 6.94
C MET A 149 31.55 21.80 6.06
N ARG A 150 31.69 22.96 6.70
CA ARG A 150 32.18 24.16 6.02
C ARG A 150 33.57 23.83 5.48
N ALA A 151 33.66 23.68 4.17
CA ALA A 151 34.91 23.78 3.45
C ALA A 151 34.82 24.92 2.44
N ASN A 152 35.72 25.89 2.67
CA ASN A 152 36.12 27.06 1.89
C ASN A 152 35.18 28.27 1.88
#